data_AF-A0A7S2JJ04-F1
#
_entry.id   AF-A0A7S2JJ04-F1
#
_cell.length_a   1.000
_cell.length_b   1.000
_cell.length_c   1.000
_cell.angle_alpha   90.00
_cell.angle_beta   90.00
_cell.angle_gamma   90.00
#
_symmetry.space_group_name_H-M   'P 1'
#
loop_
_entity.id
_entity.type
_entity.pdbx_description
1 polymer ?
#
loop_
_entity_poly.entity_id
_entity_poly.type
_entity_poly.pdbx_seq_one_letter_code
_entity_poly.pdbx_strand_id
1 'polypeptide(L)'
;QLRMARAPPADGREKPDFPSNSRPFTGGEAQEDDGRILINEDGVLNEYFLPGAITVENDTKVEYRPKKRYYLMQKNTTDYSDVRNFYRPQFPGKTFSVDIEMGGISCGCNLNFYLVNMPVPKPGEMGDHYCDGQCYPDSGCCSEFDMMEGNGNVLQTTNHACTQNYPGHSSWRCDKWGNPMMKTTPAQFGFGKEIDSSQKFTFSMEFKQQGLNFEVITTLS
;
A
#
# COMPACT_ATOMS: atom_id res chain seq x y z
N GLN A 1 4.07 5.61 -1.42
CA GLN A 1 4.69 6.38 -0.32
C GLN A 1 6.15 6.69 -0.66
N LEU A 2 6.65 7.94 -0.64
CA LEU A 2 8.08 8.18 -0.94
C LEU A 2 8.91 7.89 0.31
N ARG A 3 9.49 6.68 0.41
CA ARG A 3 10.42 6.33 1.50
C ARG A 3 11.86 6.43 1.02
N MET A 4 12.41 7.65 1.02
CA MET A 4 13.88 7.78 1.10
C MET A 4 14.29 7.58 2.55
N ALA A 5 14.52 6.35 2.98
CA ALA A 5 15.47 6.16 4.07
C ALA A 5 16.86 6.44 3.48
N ARG A 6 17.29 7.71 3.50
CA ARG A 6 18.72 8.00 3.38
C ARG A 6 19.41 7.24 4.51
N ALA A 7 20.49 6.54 4.19
CA ALA A 7 21.44 6.09 5.21
C ALA A 7 21.73 7.26 6.16
N PRO A 8 21.84 7.02 7.49
CA PRO A 8 22.08 8.09 8.44
C PRO A 8 23.32 8.88 7.99
N PRO A 9 23.28 10.23 7.99
CA PRO A 9 24.46 11.00 7.65
C PRO A 9 25.56 10.65 8.65
N ALA A 10 26.77 10.43 8.16
CA ALA A 10 27.94 10.07 8.97
C ALA A 10 28.40 11.20 9.92
N ASP A 11 27.64 12.30 10.03
CA ASP A 11 28.04 13.56 10.68
C ASP A 11 27.26 13.91 11.95
N GLY A 12 26.50 12.97 12.52
CA GLY A 12 25.85 13.18 13.83
C GLY A 12 24.65 14.14 13.81
N ARG A 13 24.11 14.50 12.63
CA ARG A 13 22.80 15.15 12.53
C ARG A 13 21.69 14.20 12.99
N GLU A 14 20.69 14.74 13.70
CA GLU A 14 19.49 14.00 14.11
C GLU A 14 18.91 13.22 12.93
N LYS A 15 18.49 11.96 13.18
CA LYS A 15 17.77 11.16 12.19
C LYS A 15 16.60 12.01 11.68
N PRO A 16 16.47 12.24 10.35
CA PRO A 16 15.33 12.99 9.84
C PRO A 16 14.05 12.29 10.30
N ASP A 17 13.15 13.08 10.87
CA ASP A 17 11.89 12.62 11.43
C ASP A 17 11.12 11.83 10.37
N PHE A 18 10.60 10.64 10.74
CA PHE A 18 9.88 9.78 9.79
C PHE A 18 8.73 10.58 9.18
N PRO A 19 8.58 10.61 7.83
CA PRO A 19 7.58 11.47 7.20
C PRO A 19 6.20 11.25 7.81
N SER A 20 5.50 12.32 8.15
CA SER A 20 4.22 12.23 8.88
C SER A 20 3.17 11.35 8.17
N ASN A 21 3.21 11.32 6.83
CA ASN A 21 2.38 10.48 5.97
C ASN A 21 2.73 8.98 5.98
N SER A 22 3.84 8.63 6.62
CA SER A 22 4.31 7.26 6.80
C SER A 22 3.97 6.69 8.16
N ARG A 23 3.49 7.55 9.06
CA ARG A 23 3.03 7.17 10.39
C ARG A 23 1.61 6.58 10.26
N PRO A 24 1.28 5.51 11.00
CA PRO A 24 -0.08 5.01 11.09
C PRO A 24 -1.01 6.10 11.65
N PHE A 25 -2.29 5.96 11.36
CA PHE A 25 -3.30 6.65 12.13
C PHE A 25 -3.41 6.00 13.52
N THR A 26 -2.98 6.71 14.56
CA THR A 26 -3.10 6.29 15.97
C THR A 26 -3.70 7.45 16.75
N GLY A 27 -5.00 7.36 17.10
CA GLY A 27 -5.75 8.47 17.70
C GLY A 27 -7.13 8.02 18.19
N GLY A 28 -7.58 8.57 19.32
CA GLY A 28 -8.65 8.08 20.20
C GLY A 28 -10.05 8.03 19.61
N GLU A 29 -10.91 7.20 20.24
CA GLU A 29 -12.28 6.81 19.85
C GLU A 29 -12.68 7.31 18.47
N ALA A 30 -12.40 6.49 17.43
CA ALA A 30 -12.99 6.69 16.12
C ALA A 30 -14.49 6.93 16.33
N GLN A 31 -15.00 8.06 15.86
CA GLN A 31 -16.43 8.32 15.98
C GLN A 31 -17.19 7.26 15.17
N GLU A 32 -18.44 6.96 15.55
CA GLU A 32 -19.31 6.14 14.69
C GLU A 32 -19.26 6.73 13.28
N ASP A 33 -18.92 5.90 12.29
CA ASP A 33 -18.71 6.18 10.87
C ASP A 33 -17.35 6.78 10.41
N ASP A 34 -16.38 7.04 11.30
CA ASP A 34 -15.06 7.53 10.86
C ASP A 34 -14.34 6.49 9.97
N GLY A 35 -14.14 6.85 8.70
CA GLY A 35 -13.43 6.02 7.73
C GLY A 35 -14.19 4.80 7.23
N ARG A 36 -15.52 4.75 7.45
CA ARG A 36 -16.39 3.69 6.91
C ARG A 36 -16.34 3.68 5.38
N ILE A 37 -16.04 2.52 4.78
CA ILE A 37 -15.93 2.35 3.34
C ILE A 37 -16.72 1.11 2.89
N LEU A 38 -17.51 1.27 1.83
CA LEU A 38 -18.25 0.21 1.16
C LEU A 38 -17.44 -0.28 -0.03
N ILE A 39 -17.15 -1.58 -0.04
CA ILE A 39 -16.42 -2.24 -1.13
C ILE A 39 -17.34 -3.26 -1.78
N ASN A 40 -17.45 -3.19 -3.11
CA ASN A 40 -18.18 -4.18 -3.88
C ASN A 40 -17.34 -5.45 -4.03
N GLU A 41 -17.80 -6.55 -3.43
CA GLU A 41 -17.24 -7.88 -3.65
C GLU A 41 -18.29 -8.73 -4.36
N ASP A 42 -18.02 -9.06 -5.62
CA ASP A 42 -18.85 -9.97 -6.43
C ASP A 42 -20.34 -9.55 -6.51
N GLY A 43 -20.61 -8.24 -6.53
CA GLY A 43 -21.95 -7.66 -6.64
C GLY A 43 -22.61 -7.30 -5.30
N VAL A 44 -21.93 -7.57 -4.18
CA VAL A 44 -22.42 -7.27 -2.83
C VAL A 44 -21.57 -6.16 -2.22
N LEU A 45 -22.22 -5.10 -1.73
CA LEU A 45 -21.54 -4.05 -0.97
C LEU A 45 -21.29 -4.55 0.45
N ASN A 46 -20.01 -4.72 0.80
CA ASN A 46 -19.57 -5.07 2.14
C ASN A 46 -18.95 -3.86 2.82
N GLU A 47 -19.13 -3.80 4.14
CA GLU A 47 -18.65 -2.70 4.97
C GLU A 47 -17.28 -3.01 5.57
N TYR A 48 -16.38 -2.05 5.46
CA TYR A 48 -15.03 -2.05 6.01
C TYR A 48 -14.68 -0.67 6.57
N PHE A 49 -13.50 -0.55 7.16
CA PHE A 49 -13.06 0.68 7.79
C PHE A 49 -11.61 1.01 7.42
N LEU A 50 -11.35 2.29 7.20
CA LEU A 50 -10.03 2.91 7.16
C LEU A 50 -9.97 3.93 8.32
N PRO A 51 -9.76 3.49 9.56
CA PRO A 51 -9.97 4.34 10.74
C PRO A 51 -9.25 5.69 10.65
N GLY A 52 -10.01 6.77 10.83
CA GLY A 52 -9.52 8.15 10.76
C GLY A 52 -9.37 8.74 9.36
N ALA A 53 -9.64 7.98 8.29
CA ALA A 53 -9.75 8.51 6.94
C ALA A 53 -11.10 9.22 6.75
N ILE A 54 -11.18 10.09 5.75
CA ILE A 54 -12.43 10.71 5.34
C ILE A 54 -12.99 9.91 4.17
N THR A 55 -14.25 9.48 4.26
CA THR A 55 -14.98 8.84 3.17
C THR A 55 -16.08 9.77 2.66
N VAL A 56 -16.31 9.71 1.35
CA VAL A 56 -17.24 10.56 0.62
C VAL A 56 -17.97 9.73 -0.44
N GLU A 57 -18.91 10.36 -1.15
CA GLU A 57 -19.71 9.70 -2.19
C GLU A 57 -20.46 8.47 -1.66
N ASN A 58 -21.17 8.63 -0.54
CA ASN A 58 -21.89 7.54 0.14
C ASN A 58 -20.96 6.36 0.49
N ASP A 59 -19.81 6.67 1.06
CA ASP A 59 -18.80 5.71 1.52
C ASP A 59 -18.19 4.84 0.41
N THR A 60 -18.16 5.29 -0.85
CA THR A 60 -17.49 4.56 -1.94
C THR A 60 -16.18 5.21 -2.39
N LYS A 61 -15.82 6.37 -1.84
CA LYS A 61 -14.59 7.10 -2.15
C LYS A 61 -13.87 7.52 -0.88
N VAL A 62 -12.54 7.42 -0.90
CA VAL A 62 -11.68 7.80 0.23
C VAL A 62 -10.88 9.04 -0.11
N GLU A 63 -10.93 10.04 0.76
CA GLU A 63 -9.95 11.11 0.82
C GLU A 63 -8.95 10.80 1.94
N TYR A 64 -7.70 10.48 1.57
CA TYR A 64 -6.62 10.13 2.52
C TYR A 64 -6.10 11.35 3.31
N ARG A 65 -6.97 11.92 4.15
CA ARG A 65 -6.73 13.04 5.05
C ARG A 65 -7.14 12.62 6.47
N PRO A 66 -6.30 12.87 7.50
CA PRO A 66 -4.95 13.43 7.41
C PRO A 66 -3.99 12.55 6.60
N LYS A 67 -2.87 13.12 6.15
CA LYS A 67 -1.84 12.34 5.43
C LYS A 67 -1.21 11.35 6.41
N LYS A 68 -1.65 10.10 6.38
CA LYS A 68 -1.24 8.99 7.23
C LYS A 68 -1.20 7.71 6.42
N ARG A 69 -0.63 6.66 7.00
CA ARG A 69 -0.83 5.28 6.55
C ARG A 69 -2.13 4.75 7.16
N TYR A 70 -2.97 4.19 6.31
CA TYR A 70 -4.22 3.55 6.70
C TYR A 70 -4.15 2.06 6.37
N TYR A 71 -4.88 1.26 7.14
CA TYR A 71 -5.04 -0.17 6.94
C TYR A 71 -6.52 -0.45 6.75
N LEU A 72 -6.87 -1.33 5.83
CA LEU A 72 -8.25 -1.74 5.63
C LEU A 72 -8.64 -2.75 6.71
N MET A 73 -9.63 -2.39 7.52
CA MET A 73 -10.03 -3.11 8.73
C MET A 73 -11.45 -3.67 8.60
N GLN A 74 -11.70 -4.81 9.25
CA GLN A 74 -13.04 -5.40 9.42
C GLN A 74 -13.84 -4.72 10.54
N LYS A 75 -13.17 -3.97 11.41
CA LYS A 75 -13.78 -3.24 12.53
C LYS A 75 -13.20 -1.83 12.57
N ASN A 76 -13.98 -0.85 13.01
CA ASN A 76 -13.47 0.49 13.25
C ASN A 76 -12.58 0.50 14.51
N THR A 77 -11.30 0.15 14.34
CA THR A 77 -10.32 0.06 15.43
C THR A 77 -8.91 0.34 14.95
N THR A 78 -8.10 0.96 15.81
CA THR A 78 -6.65 1.15 15.61
C THR A 78 -5.82 0.09 16.36
N ASP A 79 -6.45 -0.98 16.85
CA ASP A 79 -5.75 -2.17 17.34
C ASP A 79 -5.18 -2.97 16.17
N TYR A 80 -3.95 -2.61 15.81
CA TYR A 80 -3.17 -3.24 14.76
C TYR A 80 -2.43 -4.51 15.22
N SER A 81 -2.59 -4.93 16.48
CA SER A 81 -1.92 -6.13 17.02
C SER A 81 -2.67 -7.42 16.71
N ASP A 82 -3.99 -7.36 16.50
CA ASP A 82 -4.83 -8.52 16.22
C ASP A 82 -5.08 -8.69 14.71
N VAL A 83 -4.60 -9.82 14.18
CA VAL A 83 -4.76 -10.19 12.77
C VAL A 83 -6.23 -10.22 12.30
N ARG A 84 -7.17 -10.47 13.21
CA ARG A 84 -8.61 -10.55 12.93
C ARG A 84 -9.26 -9.19 12.71
N ASN A 85 -8.56 -8.10 13.04
CA ASN A 85 -9.09 -6.76 12.80
C ASN A 85 -8.85 -6.29 11.36
N PHE A 86 -7.90 -6.89 10.64
CA PHE A 86 -7.60 -6.53 9.25
C PHE A 86 -8.52 -7.23 8.26
N TYR A 87 -8.92 -6.53 7.19
CA TYR A 87 -9.45 -7.20 6.01
C TYR A 87 -8.31 -7.88 5.25
N ARG A 88 -8.46 -9.18 5.00
CA ARG A 88 -7.43 -10.03 4.38
C ARG A 88 -7.97 -10.65 3.09
N PRO A 89 -7.89 -9.95 1.95
CA PRO A 89 -8.42 -10.43 0.70
C PRO A 89 -7.72 -11.71 0.24
N GLN A 90 -8.50 -12.68 -0.24
CA GLN A 90 -7.99 -13.87 -0.92
C GLN A 90 -8.06 -13.64 -2.42
N PHE A 91 -7.02 -13.04 -2.97
CA PHE A 91 -6.99 -12.64 -4.38
C PHE A 91 -6.91 -13.75 -5.44
N PRO A 92 -6.36 -14.96 -5.19
CA PRO A 92 -6.26 -15.93 -6.27
C PRO A 92 -7.61 -16.25 -6.93
N GLY A 93 -7.65 -16.15 -8.26
CA GLY A 93 -8.86 -16.31 -9.06
C GLY A 93 -9.81 -15.10 -9.04
N LYS A 94 -9.40 -13.96 -8.46
CA LYS A 94 -10.19 -12.73 -8.38
C LYS A 94 -9.54 -11.57 -9.13
N THR A 95 -10.30 -10.49 -9.26
CA THR A 95 -9.85 -9.21 -9.79
C THR A 95 -10.06 -8.12 -8.74
N PHE A 96 -9.01 -7.37 -8.43
CA PHE A 96 -9.11 -6.12 -7.68
C PHE A 96 -9.28 -4.98 -8.68
N SER A 97 -10.17 -4.03 -8.42
CA SER A 97 -10.30 -2.82 -9.23
C SER A 97 -10.66 -1.61 -8.38
N VAL A 98 -10.11 -0.45 -8.77
CA VAL A 98 -10.34 0.82 -8.10
C VAL A 98 -10.21 1.96 -9.10
N ASP A 99 -11.09 2.95 -8.99
CA ASP A 99 -10.95 4.22 -9.70
C ASP A 99 -10.00 5.15 -8.92
N ILE A 100 -9.07 5.78 -9.63
CA ILE A 100 -8.05 6.64 -9.05
C ILE A 100 -8.13 8.03 -9.64
N GLU A 101 -8.20 9.01 -8.75
CA GLU A 101 -8.03 10.43 -9.08
C GLU A 101 -6.71 10.91 -8.48
N MET A 102 -5.66 11.02 -9.31
CA MET A 102 -4.34 11.43 -8.81
C MET A 102 -4.19 12.93 -8.60
N GLY A 103 -5.09 13.76 -9.13
CA GLY A 103 -5.17 15.20 -8.80
C GLY A 103 -3.85 15.96 -8.89
N GLY A 104 -2.98 15.63 -9.85
CA GLY A 104 -1.69 16.30 -10.04
C GLY A 104 -0.59 15.94 -9.03
N ILE A 105 -0.63 14.76 -8.39
CA ILE A 105 0.49 14.24 -7.59
C ILE A 105 1.76 14.25 -8.45
N SER A 106 2.71 15.12 -8.09
CA SER A 106 3.89 15.42 -8.88
C SER A 106 5.11 14.59 -8.48
N CYS A 107 6.24 14.83 -9.13
CA CYS A 107 7.51 14.19 -8.84
C CYS A 107 7.89 14.30 -7.35
N GLY A 108 8.49 13.24 -6.80
CA GLY A 108 8.88 13.19 -5.39
C GLY A 108 7.73 12.86 -4.44
N CYS A 109 6.49 12.78 -4.91
CA CYS A 109 5.44 12.06 -4.21
C CYS A 109 5.40 10.61 -4.68
N ASN A 110 5.02 9.71 -3.78
CA ASN A 110 4.64 8.34 -4.13
C ASN A 110 3.33 8.06 -3.38
N LEU A 111 2.26 7.82 -4.12
CA LEU A 111 1.00 7.24 -3.69
C LEU A 111 1.15 5.72 -3.82
N ASN A 112 0.85 4.99 -2.74
CA ASN A 112 0.99 3.54 -2.74
C ASN A 112 -0.28 2.89 -2.19
N PHE A 113 -0.79 1.88 -2.89
CA PHE A 113 -1.64 0.84 -2.32
C PHE A 113 -0.93 -0.52 -2.50
N TYR A 114 -0.77 -1.21 -1.39
CA TYR A 114 0.10 -2.38 -1.29
C TYR A 114 -0.41 -3.34 -0.23
N LEU A 115 0.05 -4.58 -0.33
CA LEU A 115 -0.26 -5.65 0.60
C LEU A 115 1.00 -5.97 1.40
N VAL A 116 0.83 -6.18 2.70
CA VAL A 116 1.88 -6.65 3.61
C VAL A 116 1.33 -7.76 4.48
N ASN A 117 2.18 -8.71 4.87
CA ASN A 117 1.76 -9.79 5.76
C ASN A 117 1.83 -9.37 7.25
N MET A 118 1.03 -8.37 7.59
CA MET A 118 0.81 -7.91 8.97
C MET A 118 -0.17 -8.81 9.73
N PRO A 119 -0.19 -8.73 11.08
CA PRO A 119 0.74 -7.99 11.94
C PRO A 119 2.00 -8.81 12.26
N VAL A 120 3.12 -8.14 12.55
CA VAL A 120 4.27 -8.80 13.20
C VAL A 120 4.07 -8.89 14.72
N PRO A 121 4.69 -9.85 15.42
CA PRO A 121 4.43 -10.05 16.86
C PRO A 121 4.84 -8.88 17.77
N LYS A 122 5.82 -8.08 17.37
CA LYS A 122 6.31 -6.92 18.14
C LYS A 122 5.95 -5.63 17.41
N PRO A 123 5.42 -4.61 18.12
CA PRO A 123 5.20 -3.31 17.51
C PRO A 123 6.54 -2.67 17.14
N GLY A 124 6.56 -1.97 16.01
CA GLY A 124 7.67 -1.05 15.67
C GLY A 124 7.60 0.24 16.49
N GLU A 125 8.49 1.19 16.20
CA GLU A 125 8.55 2.50 16.89
C GLU A 125 7.21 3.26 16.90
N MET A 126 6.36 3.02 15.89
CA MET A 126 5.07 3.69 15.72
C MET A 126 3.88 2.95 16.35
N GLY A 127 4.10 1.79 16.99
CA GLY A 127 3.06 1.05 17.73
C GLY A 127 2.11 0.17 16.89
N ASP A 128 2.21 0.18 15.57
CA ASP A 128 1.22 -0.39 14.64
C ASP A 128 1.51 -1.80 14.11
N HIS A 129 2.47 -2.52 14.72
CA HIS A 129 2.85 -3.88 14.31
C HIS A 129 3.13 -4.03 12.79
N TYR A 130 3.54 -2.92 12.17
CA TYR A 130 3.77 -2.83 10.74
C TYR A 130 5.04 -3.58 10.33
N CYS A 131 5.02 -4.10 9.10
CA CYS A 131 6.14 -4.75 8.47
C CYS A 131 6.09 -4.52 6.95
N ASP A 132 7.25 -4.62 6.31
CA ASP A 132 7.36 -4.61 4.85
C ASP A 132 8.63 -5.35 4.39
N GLY A 133 8.84 -5.39 3.07
CA GLY A 133 9.97 -6.06 2.44
C GLY A 133 11.31 -5.37 2.67
N GLN A 134 11.31 -4.13 3.18
CA GLN A 134 12.54 -3.38 3.45
C GLN A 134 13.21 -3.82 4.75
N CYS A 135 12.44 -4.38 5.69
CA CYS A 135 12.94 -4.92 6.97
C CYS A 135 13.83 -3.91 7.71
N TYR A 136 13.35 -2.67 7.86
CA TYR A 136 14.05 -1.65 8.65
C TYR A 136 14.17 -2.09 10.11
N PRO A 137 15.27 -1.78 10.82
CA PRO A 137 15.52 -2.25 12.19
C PRO A 137 14.38 -1.96 13.18
N ASP A 138 13.70 -0.82 12.96
CA ASP A 138 12.68 -0.27 13.84
C ASP A 138 11.25 -0.62 13.35
N SER A 139 11.15 -1.52 12.37
CA SER A 139 9.92 -2.04 11.74
C SER A 139 9.96 -3.57 11.67
N GLY A 140 8.80 -4.21 11.51
CA GLY A 140 8.74 -5.62 11.18
C GLY A 140 9.28 -5.92 9.78
N CYS A 141 9.51 -7.21 9.51
CA CYS A 141 9.97 -7.73 8.23
C CYS A 141 8.99 -8.81 7.75
N CYS A 142 8.39 -8.60 6.58
CA CYS A 142 7.40 -9.53 6.02
C CYS A 142 7.27 -9.35 4.50
N SER A 143 6.58 -10.29 3.85
CA SER A 143 6.32 -10.21 2.41
C SER A 143 5.47 -9.00 2.09
N GLU A 144 5.84 -8.31 1.02
CA GLU A 144 5.18 -7.11 0.53
C GLU A 144 4.87 -7.28 -0.96
N PHE A 145 3.69 -6.82 -1.37
CA PHE A 145 3.31 -6.76 -2.78
C PHE A 145 2.75 -5.37 -3.05
N ASP A 146 3.60 -4.55 -3.64
CA ASP A 146 3.27 -3.20 -4.07
C ASP A 146 2.42 -3.29 -5.33
N MET A 147 1.10 -3.21 -5.15
CA MET A 147 0.17 -3.30 -6.27
C MET A 147 0.29 -2.06 -7.16
N MET A 148 0.38 -0.87 -6.55
CA MET A 148 0.73 0.35 -7.27
C MET A 148 1.57 1.25 -6.39
N GLU A 149 2.70 1.67 -6.93
CA GLU A 149 3.57 2.70 -6.39
C GLU A 149 3.86 3.74 -7.46
N GLY A 150 3.58 5.01 -7.17
CA GLY A 150 3.87 6.02 -8.15
C GLY A 150 3.29 7.39 -7.91
N ASN A 151 3.28 8.19 -8.96
CA ASN A 151 2.70 9.52 -9.01
C ASN A 151 2.12 9.76 -10.40
N GLY A 152 1.65 10.97 -10.69
CA GLY A 152 1.07 11.33 -11.98
C GLY A 152 2.00 11.18 -13.18
N ASN A 153 3.27 10.77 -13.03
CA ASN A 153 4.18 10.53 -14.16
C ASN A 153 4.48 9.06 -14.39
N VAL A 154 4.27 8.19 -13.39
CA VAL A 154 4.68 6.80 -13.47
C VAL A 154 4.02 5.96 -12.40
N LEU A 155 3.65 4.73 -12.75
CA LEU A 155 3.22 3.68 -11.82
C LEU A 155 4.15 2.48 -11.92
N GLN A 156 4.29 1.78 -10.80
CA GLN A 156 5.07 0.56 -10.69
C GLN A 156 4.34 -0.46 -9.82
N THR A 157 4.43 -1.72 -10.20
CA THR A 157 4.03 -2.87 -9.39
C THR A 157 5.29 -3.65 -9.05
N THR A 158 5.45 -4.02 -7.77
CA THR A 158 6.68 -4.65 -7.28
C THR A 158 6.36 -5.79 -6.32
N ASN A 159 7.00 -6.96 -6.51
CA ASN A 159 6.90 -8.07 -5.58
C ASN A 159 8.13 -8.12 -4.66
N HIS A 160 7.91 -8.05 -3.35
CA HIS A 160 8.95 -8.20 -2.34
C HIS A 160 8.77 -9.54 -1.60
N ALA A 161 9.24 -10.62 -2.24
CA ALA A 161 9.19 -11.96 -1.67
C ALA A 161 10.14 -12.10 -0.46
N CYS A 162 9.82 -12.98 0.49
CA CYS A 162 10.64 -13.27 1.69
C CYS A 162 11.11 -14.73 1.75
N THR A 163 11.88 -15.14 0.75
CA THR A 163 12.44 -16.49 0.58
C THR A 163 13.82 -16.66 1.20
N GLN A 164 14.49 -15.58 1.60
CA GLN A 164 15.90 -15.56 2.06
C GLN A 164 16.90 -16.10 1.02
N ASN A 165 16.52 -16.11 -0.25
CA ASN A 165 17.35 -16.59 -1.35
C ASN A 165 17.48 -15.51 -2.43
N TYR A 166 18.44 -14.60 -2.23
CA TYR A 166 18.70 -13.46 -3.11
C TYR A 166 20.19 -13.42 -3.48
N PRO A 167 20.55 -13.68 -4.75
CA PRO A 167 21.94 -13.62 -5.20
C PRO A 167 22.58 -12.27 -4.87
N GLY A 168 23.75 -12.30 -4.22
CA GLY A 168 24.48 -11.09 -3.81
C GLY A 168 23.98 -10.43 -2.52
N HIS A 169 22.90 -10.94 -1.91
CA HIS A 169 22.24 -10.32 -0.75
C HIS A 169 21.88 -11.34 0.34
N SER A 170 22.87 -12.11 0.80
CA SER A 170 22.67 -13.19 1.80
C SER A 170 22.17 -12.73 3.17
N SER A 171 22.32 -11.45 3.52
CA SER A 171 21.81 -10.88 4.77
C SER A 171 20.34 -10.44 4.68
N TRP A 172 19.74 -10.46 3.49
CA TRP A 172 18.38 -9.99 3.29
C TRP A 172 17.37 -11.05 3.69
N ARG A 173 16.40 -10.64 4.50
CA ARG A 173 15.27 -11.47 4.92
C ARG A 173 14.16 -11.49 3.87
N CYS A 174 14.01 -10.36 3.16
CA CYS A 174 13.08 -10.15 2.07
C CYS A 174 13.81 -9.46 0.91
N ASP A 175 13.31 -9.60 -0.30
CA ASP A 175 13.85 -8.92 -1.47
C ASP A 175 13.59 -7.42 -1.33
N LYS A 176 14.60 -6.64 -0.95
CA LYS A 176 14.44 -5.20 -0.74
C LYS A 176 14.27 -4.42 -2.04
N TRP A 177 14.74 -4.96 -3.15
CA TRP A 177 14.60 -4.31 -4.45
C TRP A 177 13.32 -4.74 -5.16
N GLY A 178 12.91 -5.98 -4.88
CA GLY A 178 11.70 -6.57 -5.41
C GLY A 178 11.91 -7.18 -6.78
N ASN A 179 11.28 -8.33 -6.98
CA ASN A 179 11.30 -9.09 -8.21
C ASN A 179 10.12 -10.10 -8.24
N PRO A 180 9.30 -10.13 -9.31
CA PRO A 180 9.32 -9.25 -10.48
C PRO A 180 8.87 -7.81 -10.20
N MET A 181 9.19 -6.91 -11.13
CA MET A 181 8.79 -5.50 -11.14
C MET A 181 8.27 -5.12 -12.52
N MET A 182 7.15 -4.41 -12.57
CA MET A 182 6.55 -3.86 -13.80
C MET A 182 6.36 -2.36 -13.65
N LYS A 183 6.68 -1.60 -14.69
CA LYS A 183 6.63 -0.13 -14.66
C LYS A 183 6.01 0.42 -15.94
N THR A 184 5.15 1.43 -15.81
CA THR A 184 4.58 2.11 -16.97
C THR A 184 5.65 2.86 -17.74
N THR A 185 5.56 2.87 -19.07
CA THR A 185 6.40 3.72 -19.91
C THR A 185 5.85 5.16 -20.00
N PRO A 186 6.68 6.16 -20.32
CA PRO A 186 6.22 7.55 -20.48
C PRO A 186 5.18 7.78 -21.60
N ALA A 187 5.01 6.81 -22.51
CA ALA A 187 3.98 6.85 -23.54
C ALA A 187 2.63 6.33 -23.02
N GLN A 188 2.66 5.29 -22.17
CA GLN A 188 1.47 4.63 -21.62
C GLN A 188 0.78 5.44 -20.53
N PHE A 189 1.54 6.08 -19.63
CA PHE A 189 0.97 6.73 -18.45
C PHE A 189 1.64 8.07 -18.16
N GLY A 190 0.83 9.08 -17.85
CA GLY A 190 1.29 10.39 -17.42
C GLY A 190 0.35 11.52 -17.85
N PHE A 191 0.71 12.76 -17.56
CA PHE A 191 -0.08 13.93 -17.97
C PHE A 191 -0.25 13.99 -19.50
N GLY A 192 -1.50 13.93 -19.98
CA GLY A 192 -1.85 13.95 -21.40
C GLY A 192 -1.30 12.77 -22.22
N LYS A 193 -1.08 11.61 -21.57
CA LYS A 193 -0.62 10.37 -22.23
C LYS A 193 -1.80 9.46 -22.58
N GLU A 194 -1.50 8.23 -23.01
CA GLU A 194 -2.53 7.22 -23.33
C GLU A 194 -3.49 7.03 -22.15
N ILE A 195 -2.93 6.79 -20.96
CA ILE A 195 -3.64 6.96 -19.69
C ILE A 195 -3.23 8.31 -19.10
N ASP A 196 -4.15 9.27 -19.20
CA ASP A 196 -3.95 10.62 -18.68
C ASP A 196 -4.18 10.66 -17.16
N SER A 197 -3.08 10.73 -16.41
CA SER A 197 -3.09 10.79 -14.94
C SER A 197 -3.67 12.09 -14.36
N SER A 198 -3.94 13.10 -15.20
CA SER A 198 -4.69 14.30 -14.79
C SER A 198 -6.19 14.04 -14.66
N GLN A 199 -6.67 12.93 -15.23
CA GLN A 199 -8.06 12.51 -15.21
C GLN A 199 -8.23 11.29 -14.29
N LYS A 200 -9.49 10.95 -14.02
CA LYS A 200 -9.82 9.68 -13.37
C LYS A 200 -9.51 8.52 -14.32
N PHE A 201 -8.88 7.47 -13.81
CA PHE A 201 -8.67 6.21 -14.52
C PHE A 201 -8.97 5.02 -13.61
N THR A 202 -9.30 3.88 -14.20
CA THR A 202 -9.50 2.63 -13.48
C THR A 202 -8.19 1.84 -13.47
N PHE A 203 -7.75 1.47 -12.27
CA PHE A 203 -6.71 0.48 -12.08
C PHE A 203 -7.36 -0.87 -11.79
N SER A 204 -6.87 -1.92 -12.44
CA SER A 204 -7.34 -3.29 -12.22
C SER A 204 -6.17 -4.28 -12.16
N MET A 205 -6.28 -5.28 -11.30
CA MET A 205 -5.35 -6.38 -11.17
C MET A 205 -6.10 -7.71 -11.16
N GLU A 206 -5.88 -8.53 -12.18
CA GLU A 206 -6.36 -9.91 -12.24
C GLU A 206 -5.29 -10.85 -11.66
N PHE A 207 -5.66 -11.68 -10.70
CA PHE A 207 -4.76 -12.61 -10.01
C PHE A 207 -5.02 -14.04 -10.47
N LYS A 208 -4.37 -14.46 -11.56
CA LYS A 208 -4.54 -15.80 -12.14
C LYS A 208 -3.71 -16.81 -11.36
N GLN A 209 -4.38 -17.86 -10.87
CA GLN A 209 -3.71 -19.02 -10.30
C GLN A 209 -3.99 -20.27 -11.13
N GLN A 210 -2.93 -20.93 -11.58
CA GLN A 210 -3.01 -22.23 -12.24
C GLN A 210 -2.00 -23.19 -11.58
N GLY A 211 -2.52 -24.04 -10.69
CA GLY A 211 -1.67 -24.88 -9.85
C GLY A 211 -0.74 -24.05 -8.96
N LEU A 212 0.57 -24.21 -9.14
CA LEU A 212 1.60 -23.45 -8.41
C LEU A 212 2.00 -22.15 -9.11
N ASN A 213 1.53 -21.91 -10.34
CA ASN A 213 1.83 -20.68 -11.06
C ASN A 213 0.85 -19.59 -10.64
N PHE A 214 1.41 -18.42 -10.34
CA PHE A 214 0.68 -17.21 -10.00
C PHE A 214 1.09 -16.10 -10.95
N GLU A 215 0.13 -15.58 -11.70
CA GLU A 215 0.32 -14.48 -12.66
C GLU A 215 -0.59 -13.33 -12.25
N VAL A 216 -0.04 -12.11 -12.27
CA VAL A 216 -0.79 -10.88 -11.99
C VAL A 216 -0.79 -10.03 -13.24
N ILE A 217 -1.98 -9.71 -13.75
CA ILE A 217 -2.16 -8.86 -14.93
C ILE A 217 -2.70 -7.52 -14.45
N THR A 218 -1.93 -6.46 -14.67
CA THR A 218 -2.34 -5.09 -14.36
C THR A 218 -2.89 -4.43 -15.61
N THR A 219 -4.07 -3.80 -15.50
CA THR A 219 -4.72 -3.04 -16.57
C THR A 219 -5.05 -1.64 -16.09
N LEU A 220 -4.79 -0.65 -16.94
CA LEU A 220 -5.16 0.75 -16.75
C LEU A 220 -6.12 1.12 -17.87
N SER A 221 -7.23 1.79 -17.56
CA SER A 221 -8.25 2.20 -18.55
C SER A 221 -8.95 3.50 -18.18
#